data_AF-A0A1Y4WC30-F1
#
_entry.id   AF-A0A1Y4WC30-F1
#
_cell.length_a   1.000
_cell.length_b   1.000
_cell.length_c   1.000
_cell.angle_alpha   90.00
_cell.angle_beta   90.00
_cell.angle_gamma   90.00
#
_symmetry.space_group_name_H-M   'P 1'
#
loop_
_entity.id
_entity.type
_entity.pdbx_description
1 polymer ?
#
loop_
_entity_poly.entity_id
_entity_poly.type
_entity_poly.pdbx_seq_one_letter_code
_entity_poly.pdbx_strand_id
1 'polypeptide(L)'
;MTRDEYLAQLRALLTGRTPPDELERIVAYYTEYFDEAGPAGEARVVRELGTPAELVGRILGANRVRETPAERTPPTRGSGHSSLWKVLLAICAAPIAIPLIIAAVIVVLALAFVVVCVVAGVAIGGVVAIGVGIVTAWSGFSVLFSAGMATMMFFCGMGMLSSGVGLLMIAGSFALGGLCFRAMAGALNRWLMRREARV
;
A
#
# COMPACT_ATOMS: atom_id res chain seq x y z
N MET A 1 1.96 37.94 40.83
CA MET A 1 2.81 36.80 40.52
C MET A 1 4.02 37.31 39.79
N THR A 2 5.19 37.08 40.36
CA THR A 2 6.46 37.30 39.68
C THR A 2 6.77 36.13 38.75
N ARG A 3 7.70 36.31 37.81
CA ARG A 3 8.19 35.24 36.94
C ARG A 3 8.57 33.96 37.70
N ASP A 4 9.36 34.10 38.76
CA ASP A 4 9.87 32.96 39.54
C ASP A 4 8.75 32.18 40.24
N GLU A 5 7.76 32.89 40.78
CA GLU A 5 6.57 32.27 41.38
C GLU A 5 5.76 31.48 40.34
N TYR A 6 5.60 32.03 39.12
CA TYR A 6 4.86 31.39 38.05
C TYR A 6 5.54 30.10 37.57
N LEU A 7 6.86 30.16 37.34
CA LEU A 7 7.65 29.02 36.89
C LEU A 7 7.77 27.93 37.97
N ALA A 8 7.88 28.31 39.25
CA ALA A 8 7.88 27.37 40.37
C ALA A 8 6.56 26.60 40.45
N GLN A 9 5.42 27.27 40.28
CA GLN A 9 4.11 26.62 40.25
C GLN A 9 3.91 25.75 39.02
N LEU A 10 4.35 26.21 37.85
CA LEU A 10 4.33 25.42 36.61
C LEU A 10 5.13 24.12 36.79
N ARG A 11 6.32 24.20 37.38
CA ARG A 11 7.15 23.04 37.68
C ARG A 11 6.47 22.10 38.67
N ALA A 12 5.91 22.62 39.75
CA ALA A 12 5.24 21.80 40.77
C ALA A 12 4.03 21.04 40.20
N LEU A 13 3.23 21.68 39.33
CA LEU A 13 2.04 21.06 38.72
C LEU A 13 2.37 20.01 37.65
N LEU A 14 3.50 20.15 36.97
CA LEU A 14 3.99 19.17 35.98
C LEU A 14 4.80 18.03 36.63
N THR A 15 5.34 18.26 37.84
CA THR A 15 6.07 17.24 38.60
C THR A 15 5.15 16.07 38.93
N GLY A 16 5.49 14.87 38.46
CA GLY A 16 4.68 13.65 38.62
C GLY A 16 3.66 13.39 37.51
N ARG A 17 3.47 14.32 36.56
CA ARG A 17 2.59 14.13 35.38
C ARG A 17 3.34 14.10 34.05
N THR A 18 4.61 14.51 34.04
CA THR A 18 5.46 14.60 32.85
C THR A 18 6.83 13.99 33.15
N PRO A 19 7.50 13.30 32.19
CA PRO A 19 8.85 12.80 32.37
C PRO A 19 9.83 13.91 32.77
N PRO A 20 10.85 13.63 33.61
CA PRO A 20 11.75 14.65 34.14
C PRO A 20 12.49 15.43 33.02
N ASP A 21 12.91 14.75 31.96
CA ASP A 21 13.59 15.36 30.82
C ASP A 21 12.70 16.35 30.06
N GLU A 22 11.39 16.12 30.05
CA GLU A 22 10.42 16.95 29.34
C GLU A 22 9.95 18.12 30.20
N LEU A 23 9.81 17.89 31.51
CA LEU A 23 9.60 18.93 32.51
C LEU A 23 10.67 20.03 32.40
N GLU A 24 11.95 19.64 32.36
CA GLU A 24 13.05 20.60 32.23
C GLU A 24 13.01 21.39 30.93
N ARG A 25 12.65 20.74 29.80
CA ARG A 25 12.51 21.42 28.50
C ARG A 25 11.37 22.43 28.51
N ILE A 26 10.23 22.07 29.08
CA ILE A 26 9.06 22.96 29.17
C ILE A 26 9.39 24.17 30.03
N VAL A 27 9.97 23.94 31.20
CA VAL A 27 10.38 25.03 32.11
C VAL A 27 11.41 25.92 31.43
N ALA A 28 12.43 25.37 30.77
CA ALA A 28 13.44 26.15 30.05
C ALA A 28 12.85 27.04 28.94
N TYR A 29 11.89 26.52 28.17
CA TYR A 29 11.22 27.29 27.11
C TYR A 29 10.45 28.49 27.67
N TYR A 30 9.66 28.29 28.73
CA TYR A 30 8.93 29.40 29.33
C TYR A 30 9.85 30.36 30.09
N THR A 31 10.94 29.87 30.69
CA THR A 31 12.00 30.69 31.27
C THR A 31 12.55 31.67 30.25
N GLU A 32 12.88 31.20 29.04
CA GLU A 32 13.37 32.04 27.93
C GLU A 32 12.30 33.02 27.44
N TYR A 33 11.03 32.59 27.36
CA TYR A 33 9.91 33.46 26.99
C TYR A 33 9.69 34.62 27.98
N PHE A 34 9.87 34.37 29.27
CA PHE A 34 9.84 35.44 30.28
C PHE A 34 11.09 36.33 30.21
N ASP A 35 12.26 35.78 29.86
CA ASP A 35 13.50 36.56 29.67
C ASP A 35 13.39 37.53 28.48
N GLU A 36 12.77 37.11 27.37
CA GLU A 36 12.53 37.96 26.20
C GLU A 36 11.64 39.17 26.51
N ALA A 37 10.67 39.01 27.42
CA ALA A 37 9.79 40.08 27.85
C ALA A 37 10.48 41.05 28.84
N GLY A 38 11.50 40.56 29.55
CA GLY A 38 12.23 41.30 30.58
C GLY A 38 11.38 41.70 31.80
N PRO A 39 12.00 42.35 32.81
CA PRO A 39 11.34 42.67 34.08
C PRO A 39 10.14 43.63 33.95
N ALA A 40 10.11 44.44 32.89
CA ALA A 40 8.98 45.33 32.59
C ALA A 40 7.79 44.60 31.93
N GLY A 41 8.03 43.43 31.33
CA GLY A 41 7.05 42.66 30.57
C GLY A 41 6.42 41.48 31.32
N GLU A 42 6.92 41.13 32.50
CA GLU A 42 6.45 39.95 33.26
C GLU A 42 4.95 39.96 33.51
N ALA A 43 4.39 41.10 33.95
CA ALA A 43 2.96 41.22 34.23
C ALA A 43 2.10 41.03 32.97
N ARG A 44 2.63 41.39 31.79
CA ARG A 44 1.95 41.18 30.51
C ARG A 44 1.97 39.70 30.12
N VAL A 45 3.13 39.04 30.27
CA VAL A 45 3.30 37.61 29.97
C VAL A 45 2.42 36.75 30.87
N VAL A 46 2.33 37.04 32.16
CA VAL A 46 1.44 36.31 33.07
C VAL A 46 -0.03 36.44 32.63
N ARG A 47 -0.45 37.62 32.19
CA ARG A 47 -1.82 37.83 31.68
C ARG A 47 -2.09 37.08 30.38
N GLU A 48 -1.09 36.97 29.52
CA GLU A 48 -1.18 36.27 28.23
C GLU A 48 -1.18 34.75 28.40
N LEU A 49 -0.32 34.23 29.29
CA LEU A 49 -0.25 32.80 29.61
C LEU A 49 -1.42 32.33 30.48
N GLY A 50 -2.09 33.23 31.20
CA GLY A 50 -3.20 32.87 32.09
C GLY A 50 -2.71 32.24 33.38
N THR A 51 -3.50 31.34 33.98
CA THR A 51 -3.06 30.67 35.22
C THR A 51 -2.10 29.51 34.94
N PRO A 52 -1.14 29.20 35.85
CA PRO A 52 -0.24 28.06 35.68
C PRO A 52 -0.99 26.73 35.48
N ALA A 53 -2.14 26.55 36.14
CA ALA A 53 -2.97 25.35 36.02
C ALA A 53 -3.59 25.19 34.63
N GLU A 54 -4.08 26.28 34.03
CA GLU A 54 -4.62 26.26 32.65
C GLU A 54 -3.52 26.00 31.63
N LEU A 55 -2.33 26.58 31.83
CA LEU A 55 -1.17 26.33 30.98
C LEU A 55 -0.78 24.84 31.00
N VAL A 56 -0.74 24.22 32.19
CA VAL A 56 -0.49 22.78 32.34
C VAL A 56 -1.56 21.94 31.65
N GLY A 57 -2.84 22.31 31.78
CA GLY A 57 -3.94 21.64 31.08
C GLY A 57 -3.78 21.68 29.56
N ARG A 58 -3.32 22.81 29.00
CA ARG A 58 -3.03 22.94 27.56
C ARG A 58 -1.82 22.14 27.13
N ILE A 59 -0.74 22.14 27.91
CA ILE A 59 0.49 21.37 27.61
C ILE A 59 0.20 19.87 27.67
N LEU A 60 -0.43 19.40 28.75
CA LEU A 60 -0.80 17.99 28.90
C LEU A 60 -1.87 17.58 27.88
N GLY A 61 -2.83 18.45 27.56
CA GLY A 61 -3.84 18.20 26.52
C GLY A 61 -3.24 18.06 25.13
N ALA A 62 -2.30 18.94 24.76
CA ALA A 62 -1.56 18.87 23.50
C ALA A 62 -0.67 17.61 23.43
N ASN A 63 -0.03 17.24 24.55
CA ASN A 63 0.77 16.02 24.63
C ASN A 63 -0.12 14.75 24.60
N ARG A 64 -1.31 14.76 25.18
CA ARG A 64 -2.24 13.61 25.13
C ARG A 64 -2.72 13.29 23.72
N VAL A 65 -2.87 14.30 22.86
CA VAL A 65 -3.14 14.12 21.41
C VAL A 65 -1.95 13.47 20.70
N ARG A 66 -0.74 13.63 21.25
CA ARG A 66 0.49 13.04 20.74
C ARG A 66 0.76 11.64 21.32
N GLU A 67 0.07 11.25 22.39
CA GLU A 67 0.18 9.96 23.08
C GLU A 67 -0.93 8.95 22.71
N THR A 68 -1.66 9.14 21.60
CA THR A 68 -2.35 7.98 20.99
C THR A 68 -1.32 7.00 20.43
N PRO A 69 -1.26 5.74 20.90
CA PRO A 69 -0.21 4.81 20.50
C PRO A 69 -0.41 4.27 19.08
N ALA A 70 0.72 4.12 18.39
CA ALA A 70 0.96 3.31 17.18
C ALA A 70 0.63 3.93 15.81
N GLU A 71 1.59 4.68 15.26
CA GLU A 71 2.32 4.18 14.08
C GLU A 71 3.75 4.72 14.09
N ARG A 72 4.73 3.82 14.01
CA ARG A 72 6.16 4.08 14.28
C ARG A 72 6.84 4.70 13.06
N THR A 73 7.39 5.90 13.21
CA THR A 73 8.71 6.25 12.64
C THR A 73 9.53 6.99 13.69
N PRO A 74 10.82 6.66 13.88
CA PRO A 74 11.60 7.15 15.02
C PRO A 74 11.95 8.64 14.83
N PRO A 75 11.91 9.48 15.88
CA PRO A 75 12.59 10.75 15.85
C PRO A 75 14.08 10.48 16.13
N THR A 76 14.87 10.31 15.07
CA THR A 76 16.31 10.56 15.19
C THR A 76 16.50 12.03 15.49
N ARG A 77 16.78 12.30 16.75
CA ARG A 77 17.33 13.54 17.28
C ARG A 77 18.69 13.73 16.59
N GLY A 78 18.75 14.61 15.59
CA GLY A 78 19.96 14.88 14.83
C GLY A 78 19.79 16.07 13.89
N SER A 79 20.30 17.23 14.33
CA SER A 79 20.49 18.51 13.64
C SER A 79 19.30 19.12 12.87
N GLY A 80 19.07 20.42 13.07
CA GLY A 80 17.96 21.20 12.47
C GLY A 80 17.88 21.20 10.93
N HIS A 81 18.81 20.54 10.23
CA HIS A 81 18.78 20.38 8.79
C HIS A 81 18.10 19.08 8.31
N SER A 82 18.02 18.01 9.14
CA SER A 82 17.47 16.71 8.70
C SER A 82 15.94 16.64 8.70
N SER A 83 15.27 17.49 9.50
CA SER A 83 13.80 17.53 9.55
C SER A 83 13.22 18.30 8.38
N LEU A 84 13.84 19.43 7.99
CA LEU A 84 13.49 20.17 6.77
C LEU A 84 13.83 19.35 5.52
N TRP A 85 14.96 18.63 5.52
CA TRP A 85 15.29 17.71 4.43
C TRP A 85 14.25 16.60 4.28
N LYS A 86 13.78 15.99 5.39
CA LYS A 86 12.69 14.98 5.34
C LYS A 86 11.36 15.57 4.86
N VAL A 87 11.02 16.80 5.26
CA VAL A 87 9.81 17.49 4.77
C VAL A 87 9.93 17.85 3.30
N LEU A 88 11.09 18.32 2.84
CA LEU A 88 11.38 18.58 1.43
C LEU A 88 11.39 17.28 0.62
N LEU A 89 11.96 16.20 1.17
CA LEU A 89 11.94 14.87 0.57
C LEU A 89 10.52 14.30 0.53
N ALA A 90 9.68 14.59 1.52
CA ALA A 90 8.27 14.23 1.52
C ALA A 90 7.47 15.02 0.48
N ILE A 91 7.74 16.33 0.34
CA ILE A 91 7.15 17.19 -0.70
C ILE A 91 7.62 16.78 -2.10
N CYS A 92 8.87 16.33 -2.26
CA CYS A 92 9.40 15.80 -3.52
C CYS A 92 8.96 14.35 -3.78
N ALA A 93 8.71 13.54 -2.75
CA ALA A 93 8.21 12.17 -2.88
C ALA A 93 6.69 12.14 -3.11
N ALA A 94 5.94 13.13 -2.64
CA ALA A 94 4.50 13.25 -2.85
C ALA A 94 4.08 13.27 -4.35
N PRO A 95 4.71 14.06 -5.24
CA PRO A 95 4.40 14.05 -6.67
C PRO A 95 4.93 12.79 -7.37
N ILE A 96 5.78 11.98 -6.73
CA ILE A 96 6.27 10.70 -7.26
C ILE A 96 5.37 9.54 -6.81
N ALA A 97 4.78 9.63 -5.62
CA ALA A 97 3.88 8.61 -5.08
C ALA A 97 2.60 8.47 -5.93
N ILE A 98 2.03 9.59 -6.40
CA ILE A 98 0.83 9.60 -7.24
C ILE A 98 1.05 8.88 -8.59
N PRO A 99 2.06 9.23 -9.41
CA PRO A 99 2.32 8.53 -10.67
C PRO A 99 2.73 7.08 -10.46
N LEU A 100 3.38 6.75 -9.34
CA LEU A 100 3.73 5.37 -9.01
C LEU A 100 2.48 4.51 -8.75
N ILE A 101 1.47 5.05 -8.05
CA ILE A 101 0.20 4.35 -7.83
C ILE A 101 -0.54 4.16 -9.16
N ILE A 102 -0.59 5.20 -10.00
CA ILE A 102 -1.21 5.13 -11.32
C ILE A 102 -0.51 4.07 -12.19
N ALA A 103 0.83 4.08 -12.22
CA ALA A 103 1.62 3.08 -12.94
C ALA A 103 1.33 1.65 -12.42
N ALA A 104 1.25 1.47 -11.10
CA ALA A 104 0.90 0.18 -10.51
C ALA A 104 -0.50 -0.29 -10.93
N VAL A 105 -1.49 0.59 -10.96
CA VAL A 105 -2.85 0.28 -11.43
C VAL A 105 -2.84 -0.10 -12.91
N ILE A 106 -2.11 0.64 -13.75
CA ILE A 106 -1.97 0.34 -15.18
C ILE A 106 -1.33 -1.04 -15.38
N VAL A 107 -0.28 -1.37 -14.63
CA VAL A 107 0.38 -2.68 -14.71
C VAL A 107 -0.59 -3.81 -14.34
N VAL A 108 -1.39 -3.64 -13.28
CA VAL A 108 -2.40 -4.64 -12.89
C VAL A 108 -3.47 -4.81 -13.97
N LEU A 109 -3.97 -3.70 -14.54
CA LEU A 109 -4.95 -3.73 -15.63
C LEU A 109 -4.38 -4.36 -16.90
N ALA A 110 -3.13 -4.03 -17.25
CA ALA A 110 -2.43 -4.62 -18.40
C ALA A 110 -2.24 -6.13 -18.21
N LEU A 111 -1.85 -6.56 -17.01
CA LEU A 111 -1.71 -7.98 -16.69
C LEU A 111 -3.06 -8.71 -16.81
N ALA A 112 -4.14 -8.13 -16.29
CA ALA A 112 -5.48 -8.68 -16.42
C ALA A 112 -5.90 -8.78 -17.91
N PHE A 113 -5.64 -7.74 -18.69
CA PHE A 113 -5.93 -7.73 -20.13
C PHE A 113 -5.14 -8.81 -20.89
N VAL A 114 -3.84 -8.98 -20.59
CA VAL A 114 -3.01 -10.04 -21.18
C VAL A 114 -3.59 -11.41 -20.87
N VAL A 115 -4.00 -11.67 -19.62
CA VAL A 115 -4.63 -12.94 -19.25
C VAL A 115 -5.91 -13.18 -20.06
N VAL A 116 -6.76 -12.17 -20.22
CA VAL A 116 -7.98 -12.28 -21.04
C VAL A 116 -7.65 -12.58 -22.50
N CYS A 117 -6.69 -11.86 -23.09
CA CYS A 117 -6.27 -12.09 -24.48
C CYS A 117 -5.68 -13.49 -24.69
N VAL A 118 -4.87 -13.98 -23.75
CA VAL A 118 -4.32 -15.34 -23.81
C VAL A 118 -5.44 -16.38 -23.73
N VAL A 119 -6.37 -16.23 -22.79
CA VAL A 119 -7.52 -17.15 -22.66
C VAL A 119 -8.39 -17.12 -23.92
N ALA A 120 -8.70 -15.94 -24.44
CA ALA A 120 -9.47 -15.80 -25.67
C ALA A 120 -8.75 -16.40 -26.89
N GLY A 121 -7.44 -16.14 -27.04
CA GLY A 121 -6.64 -16.66 -28.14
C GLY A 121 -6.55 -18.18 -28.13
N VAL A 122 -6.33 -18.79 -26.95
CA VAL A 122 -6.29 -20.25 -26.83
C VAL A 122 -7.69 -20.86 -27.04
N ALA A 123 -8.76 -20.21 -26.55
CA ALA A 123 -10.11 -20.67 -26.81
C ALA A 123 -10.44 -20.68 -28.31
N ILE A 124 -10.11 -19.60 -29.03
CA ILE A 124 -10.27 -19.50 -30.49
C ILE A 124 -9.44 -20.59 -31.18
N GLY A 125 -8.17 -20.77 -30.78
CA GLY A 125 -7.30 -21.82 -31.32
C GLY A 125 -7.88 -23.22 -31.11
N GLY A 126 -8.49 -23.49 -29.95
CA GLY A 126 -9.19 -24.74 -29.65
C GLY A 126 -10.38 -24.97 -30.56
N VAL A 127 -11.22 -23.96 -30.80
CA VAL A 127 -12.37 -24.05 -31.73
C VAL A 127 -11.88 -24.32 -33.16
N VAL A 128 -10.82 -23.65 -33.61
CA VAL A 128 -10.24 -23.88 -34.93
C VAL A 128 -9.69 -25.30 -35.04
N ALA A 129 -9.00 -25.81 -34.02
CA ALA A 129 -8.49 -27.19 -34.00
C ALA A 129 -9.62 -28.22 -34.10
N ILE A 130 -10.74 -28.01 -33.39
CA ILE A 130 -11.93 -28.86 -33.51
C ILE A 130 -12.50 -28.80 -34.93
N GLY A 131 -12.62 -27.61 -35.51
CA GLY A 131 -13.10 -27.43 -36.89
C GLY A 131 -12.22 -28.16 -37.91
N VAL A 132 -10.90 -28.03 -37.80
CA VAL A 132 -9.94 -28.77 -38.63
C VAL A 132 -10.08 -30.28 -38.43
N GLY A 133 -10.28 -30.74 -37.20
CA GLY A 133 -10.57 -32.14 -36.88
C GLY A 133 -11.82 -32.68 -37.57
N ILE A 134 -12.91 -31.90 -37.61
CA ILE A 134 -14.16 -32.29 -38.29
C ILE A 134 -13.97 -32.33 -39.81
N VAL A 135 -13.30 -31.32 -40.39
CA VAL A 135 -13.04 -31.26 -41.83
C VAL A 135 -12.13 -32.42 -42.27
N THR A 136 -11.10 -32.73 -41.49
CA THR A 136 -10.21 -33.87 -41.77
C THR A 136 -10.90 -35.23 -41.60
N ALA A 137 -11.84 -35.35 -40.66
CA ALA A 137 -12.67 -36.56 -40.54
C ALA A 137 -13.60 -36.73 -41.75
N TRP A 138 -14.20 -35.65 -42.25
CA TRP A 138 -15.04 -35.67 -43.45
C TRP A 138 -14.22 -36.00 -44.69
N SER A 139 -13.07 -35.36 -44.91
CA SER A 139 -12.21 -35.68 -46.06
C SER A 139 -11.69 -37.13 -46.00
N GLY A 140 -11.43 -37.66 -44.81
CA GLY A 140 -11.11 -39.07 -44.60
C GLY A 140 -12.20 -40.03 -45.06
N PHE A 141 -13.48 -39.66 -44.92
CA PHE A 141 -14.61 -40.46 -45.42
C PHE A 141 -14.69 -40.45 -46.95
N SER A 142 -14.36 -39.33 -47.60
CA SER A 142 -14.29 -39.25 -49.07
C SER A 142 -13.14 -40.11 -49.64
N VAL A 143 -12.02 -40.20 -48.91
CA VAL A 143 -10.84 -41.00 -49.29
C VAL A 143 -11.04 -42.50 -49.06
N LEU A 144 -12.05 -42.90 -48.27
CA LEU A 144 -12.43 -44.29 -48.02
C LEU A 144 -12.66 -45.09 -49.32
N PHE A 145 -13.25 -44.45 -50.32
CA PHE A 145 -13.54 -45.07 -51.62
C PHE A 145 -12.33 -45.14 -52.57
N SER A 146 -11.20 -44.51 -52.23
CA SER A 146 -10.04 -44.38 -53.12
C SER A 146 -8.74 -44.99 -52.57
N ALA A 147 -8.53 -44.99 -51.24
CA ALA A 147 -7.24 -45.38 -50.64
C ALA A 147 -7.31 -46.52 -49.59
N GLY A 148 -8.48 -47.11 -49.34
CA GLY A 148 -8.65 -48.26 -48.44
C GLY A 148 -8.80 -47.94 -46.94
N MET A 149 -9.08 -48.97 -46.13
CA MET A 149 -9.44 -48.83 -44.69
C MET A 149 -8.34 -48.25 -43.80
N ALA A 150 -7.06 -48.48 -44.14
CA ALA A 150 -5.92 -48.01 -43.34
C ALA A 150 -5.87 -46.47 -43.29
N THR A 151 -6.14 -45.81 -44.41
CA THR A 151 -6.11 -44.36 -44.54
C THR A 151 -7.25 -43.71 -43.73
N MET A 152 -8.42 -44.36 -43.67
CA MET A 152 -9.54 -43.92 -42.83
C MET A 152 -9.20 -43.95 -41.35
N MET A 153 -8.60 -45.04 -40.85
CA MET A 153 -8.19 -45.15 -39.44
C MET A 153 -7.17 -44.06 -39.06
N PHE A 154 -6.24 -43.75 -39.97
CA PHE A 154 -5.26 -42.69 -39.76
C PHE A 154 -5.90 -41.30 -39.64
N PHE A 155 -6.78 -40.92 -40.58
CA PHE A 155 -7.46 -39.62 -40.54
C PHE A 155 -8.43 -39.50 -39.36
N CYS A 156 -9.16 -40.57 -39.02
CA CYS A 156 -10.05 -40.58 -37.87
C CYS A 156 -9.27 -40.45 -36.55
N GLY A 157 -8.12 -41.12 -36.43
CA GLY A 157 -7.22 -41.00 -35.27
C GLY A 157 -6.63 -39.59 -35.14
N MET A 158 -6.19 -38.98 -36.25
CA MET A 158 -5.71 -37.60 -36.28
C MET A 158 -6.80 -36.58 -35.87
N GLY A 159 -8.05 -36.78 -36.33
CA GLY A 159 -9.18 -35.93 -35.94
C GLY A 159 -9.52 -36.02 -34.45
N MET A 160 -9.48 -37.23 -33.87
CA MET A 160 -9.67 -37.44 -32.42
C MET A 160 -8.51 -36.85 -31.59
N LEU A 161 -7.27 -37.00 -32.05
CA LEU A 161 -6.11 -36.38 -31.40
C LEU A 161 -6.21 -34.86 -31.44
N SER A 162 -6.55 -34.27 -32.60
CA SER A 162 -6.66 -32.83 -32.76
C SER A 162 -7.79 -32.24 -31.89
N SER A 163 -8.96 -32.87 -31.89
CA SER A 163 -10.08 -32.45 -31.03
C SER A 163 -9.77 -32.62 -29.54
N GLY A 164 -9.06 -33.69 -29.16
CA GLY A 164 -8.57 -33.90 -27.79
C GLY A 164 -7.58 -32.82 -27.34
N VAL A 165 -6.61 -32.47 -28.19
CA VAL A 165 -5.66 -31.37 -27.93
C VAL A 165 -6.39 -30.03 -27.83
N GLY A 166 -7.39 -29.78 -28.67
CA GLY A 166 -8.23 -28.58 -28.61
C GLY A 166 -8.98 -28.45 -27.28
N LEU A 167 -9.59 -29.54 -26.80
CA LEU A 167 -10.26 -29.59 -25.49
C LEU A 167 -9.29 -29.39 -24.33
N LEU A 168 -8.10 -30.00 -24.38
CA LEU A 168 -7.06 -29.82 -23.36
C LEU A 168 -6.53 -28.38 -23.32
N MET A 169 -6.37 -27.74 -24.48
CA MET A 169 -6.00 -26.33 -24.57
C MET A 169 -7.05 -25.43 -23.90
N ILE A 170 -8.34 -25.66 -24.18
CA ILE A 170 -9.44 -24.91 -23.57
C ILE A 170 -9.48 -25.13 -22.05
N ALA A 171 -9.44 -26.38 -21.60
CA ALA A 171 -9.43 -26.72 -20.17
C ALA A 171 -8.21 -26.12 -19.45
N GLY A 172 -7.04 -26.18 -20.10
CA GLY A 172 -5.80 -25.56 -19.64
C GLY A 172 -5.92 -24.05 -19.49
N SER A 173 -6.57 -23.36 -20.43
CA SER A 173 -6.82 -21.92 -20.32
C SER A 173 -7.68 -21.53 -19.14
N PHE A 174 -8.76 -22.27 -18.87
CA PHE A 174 -9.60 -22.03 -17.69
C PHE A 174 -8.83 -22.30 -16.39
N ALA A 175 -8.01 -23.35 -16.35
CA ALA A 175 -7.17 -23.66 -15.19
C ALA A 175 -6.11 -22.57 -14.95
N LEU A 176 -5.40 -22.12 -16.00
CA LEU A 176 -4.42 -21.04 -15.94
C LEU A 176 -5.07 -19.71 -15.53
N GLY A 177 -6.22 -19.36 -16.10
CA GLY A 177 -6.98 -18.16 -15.72
C GLY A 177 -7.37 -18.17 -14.23
N GLY A 178 -7.87 -19.31 -13.74
CA GLY A 178 -8.17 -19.49 -12.32
C GLY A 178 -6.93 -19.42 -11.41
N LEU A 179 -5.79 -19.96 -11.87
CA LEU A 179 -4.52 -19.91 -11.14
C LEU A 179 -3.96 -18.48 -11.07
N CYS A 180 -4.00 -17.74 -12.17
CA CYS A 180 -3.61 -16.33 -12.24
C CYS A 180 -4.50 -15.46 -11.34
N PHE A 181 -5.81 -15.70 -11.33
CA PHE A 181 -6.73 -14.98 -10.45
C PHE A 181 -6.42 -15.24 -8.97
N ARG A 182 -6.18 -16.51 -8.60
CA ARG A 182 -5.75 -16.88 -7.24
C ARG A 182 -4.39 -16.29 -6.88
N ALA A 183 -3.44 -16.25 -7.81
CA ALA A 183 -2.13 -15.65 -7.59
C ALA A 183 -2.24 -14.13 -7.35
N MET A 184 -3.09 -13.45 -8.12
CA MET A 184 -3.34 -12.02 -7.98
C MET A 184 -4.08 -11.71 -6.67
N ALA A 185 -5.10 -12.49 -6.31
CA ALA A 185 -5.78 -12.39 -5.02
C ALA A 185 -4.83 -12.66 -3.84
N GLY A 186 -3.94 -13.66 -3.97
CA GLY A 186 -2.92 -13.96 -2.96
C GLY A 186 -1.84 -12.89 -2.85
N ALA A 187 -1.45 -12.24 -3.95
CA ALA A 187 -0.54 -11.11 -3.93
C ALA A 187 -1.18 -9.89 -3.25
N LEU A 188 -2.46 -9.61 -3.55
CA LEU A 188 -3.21 -8.52 -2.93
C LEU A 188 -3.42 -8.76 -1.43
N ASN A 189 -3.79 -9.97 -1.04
CA ASN A 189 -3.96 -10.34 0.37
C ASN A 189 -2.63 -10.21 1.15
N ARG A 190 -1.51 -10.64 0.56
CA ARG A 190 -0.18 -10.43 1.15
C ARG A 190 0.19 -8.96 1.26
N TRP A 191 -0.23 -8.12 0.31
CA TRP A 191 -0.03 -6.67 0.38
C TRP A 191 -0.87 -6.02 1.48
N LEU A 192 -2.12 -6.45 1.65
CA LEU A 192 -3.01 -5.98 2.71
C LEU A 192 -2.51 -6.43 4.10
N MET A 193 -2.16 -7.71 4.27
CA MET A 193 -1.59 -8.19 5.54
C MET A 193 -0.23 -7.57 5.87
N ARG A 194 0.59 -7.19 4.88
CA ARG A 194 1.82 -6.41 5.10
C ARG A 194 1.57 -4.95 5.47
N ARG A 195 0.37 -4.43 5.21
CA ARG A 195 -0.06 -3.12 5.72
C ARG A 195 -0.59 -3.26 7.14
N GLU A 196 -1.44 -4.26 7.41
CA GLU A 196 -1.93 -4.53 8.76
C GLU A 196 -0.83 -4.90 9.76
N ALA A 197 0.20 -5.66 9.34
CA ALA A 197 1.35 -5.96 10.20
C ALA A 197 2.29 -4.76 10.43
N ARG A 198 2.03 -3.61 9.77
CA ARG A 198 2.77 -2.35 9.97
C ARG A 198 2.00 -1.30 10.78
N VAL A 199 0.71 -1.53 11.03
CA VAL A 199 -0.13 -0.75 11.95
C VAL A 199 -0.04 -1.39 13.34
#